data_AF-A0A1G3M0N4-F1
#
_entry.id   AF-A0A1G3M0N4-F1
#
_cell.length_a   1.000
_cell.length_b   1.000
_cell.length_c   1.000
_cell.angle_alpha   90.00
_cell.angle_beta   90.00
_cell.angle_gamma   90.00
#
_symmetry.space_group_name_H-M   'P 1'
#
loop_
_entity.id
_entity.type
_entity.pdbx_description
1 polymer ?
#
loop_
_entity_poly.entity_id
_entity_poly.type
_entity_poly.pdbx_seq_one_letter_code
_entity_poly.pdbx_strand_id
1 'polypeptide(L)'
;MLAAVGAYAQAKPATVTCVGLYSETDAGTISYRVGQGAWAAIKVGDKVPANAEIRVNVDRDWVELSPAGNPNAVYQIAGSESGEVLKKVSDLLKEKPKLVVFPKGTKDKPDPKFKDKLVVTEYLGRQIYMTSDGSTRDIKYGDVLDITGKVTIIAINNTITLMNSTGAVTTVIGPLKFEVEKVLKNEKLYKFLNVPR
;
A
#
# COMPACT_ATOMS: atom_id res chain seq x y z
N MET A 1 50.19 -11.69 -22.19
CA MET A 1 49.29 -10.53 -22.30
C MET A 1 48.02 -10.89 -21.55
N LEU A 2 47.83 -10.36 -20.34
CA LEU A 2 46.60 -10.57 -19.57
C LEU A 2 45.47 -9.76 -20.21
N ALA A 3 44.31 -10.38 -20.40
CA ALA A 3 43.06 -9.66 -20.61
C ALA A 3 42.05 -10.13 -19.54
N ALA A 4 41.90 -9.30 -18.51
CA ALA A 4 40.76 -9.33 -17.61
C ALA A 4 39.61 -8.58 -18.29
N VAL A 5 38.47 -9.24 -18.50
CA VAL A 5 37.14 -8.64 -18.72
C VAL A 5 36.11 -9.79 -18.72
N GLY A 6 34.93 -9.69 -18.11
CA GLY A 6 34.25 -8.53 -17.59
C GLY A 6 33.44 -8.85 -16.33
N ALA A 7 33.38 -7.85 -15.46
CA ALA A 7 32.30 -7.69 -14.53
C ALA A 7 30.99 -7.55 -15.33
N TYR A 8 30.04 -8.45 -15.11
CA TYR A 8 28.66 -8.26 -15.53
C TYR A 8 27.77 -8.17 -14.29
N ALA A 9 27.44 -6.91 -14.00
CA ALA A 9 26.24 -6.41 -13.36
C ALA A 9 25.68 -7.24 -12.19
N GLN A 10 26.04 -6.79 -10.98
CA GLN A 10 25.28 -6.98 -9.76
C GLN A 10 23.77 -6.87 -10.04
N ALA A 11 23.00 -7.91 -9.71
CA ALA A 11 21.54 -7.88 -9.76
C ALA A 11 21.06 -6.56 -9.15
N LYS A 12 20.21 -5.80 -9.87
CA LYS A 12 19.57 -4.60 -9.31
C LYS A 12 19.06 -4.99 -7.91
N PRO A 13 19.46 -4.30 -6.83
CA PRO A 13 19.02 -4.68 -5.50
C PRO A 13 17.50 -4.66 -5.54
N ALA A 14 16.87 -5.82 -5.30
CA ALA A 14 15.43 -5.95 -5.34
C ALA A 14 14.85 -4.93 -4.34
N THR A 15 14.22 -3.88 -4.84
CA THR A 15 13.64 -2.82 -4.00
C THR A 15 12.19 -3.18 -3.76
N VAL A 16 11.67 -2.85 -2.59
CA VAL A 16 10.24 -2.86 -2.31
C VAL A 16 9.76 -1.43 -2.14
N THR A 17 8.50 -1.17 -2.50
CA THR A 17 7.82 0.10 -2.29
C THR A 17 6.83 -0.06 -1.15
N CYS A 18 6.81 0.84 -0.18
CA CYS A 18 5.75 0.90 0.82
C CYS A 18 4.44 1.36 0.15
N VAL A 19 3.44 0.48 0.10
CA VAL A 19 2.14 0.75 -0.54
C VAL A 19 1.00 0.83 0.46
N GLY A 20 1.24 0.39 1.69
CA GLY A 20 0.27 0.45 2.79
C GLY A 20 1.00 0.59 4.11
N LEU A 21 0.51 1.45 4.98
CA LEU A 21 1.12 1.67 6.28
C LEU A 21 0.05 2.01 7.31
N TYR A 22 0.01 1.27 8.41
CA TYR A 22 -0.72 1.67 9.60
C TYR A 22 0.22 1.68 10.80
N SER A 23 0.22 2.81 11.49
CA SER A 23 0.95 3.06 12.73
C SER A 23 -0.04 3.68 13.71
N GLU A 24 -0.33 3.00 14.82
CA GLU A 24 -1.21 3.49 15.87
C GLU A 24 -0.58 4.65 16.66
N THR A 25 0.75 4.67 16.71
CA THR A 25 1.55 5.71 17.36
C THR A 25 2.30 6.56 16.33
N ASP A 26 2.89 7.67 16.76
CA ASP A 26 3.60 8.62 15.89
C ASP A 26 4.61 7.94 14.94
N ALA A 27 4.86 8.56 13.79
CA ALA A 27 5.72 8.03 12.74
C ALA A 27 7.14 7.71 13.24
N GLY A 28 7.41 6.43 13.52
CA GLY A 28 8.71 5.95 14.01
C GLY A 28 8.73 4.51 14.51
N THR A 29 7.56 3.94 14.85
CA THR A 29 7.42 2.54 15.25
C THR A 29 7.56 1.55 14.11
N ILE A 30 7.26 1.99 12.89
CA ILE A 30 7.64 1.31 11.66
C ILE A 30 8.80 2.07 11.02
N SER A 31 9.95 1.41 10.94
CA SER A 31 11.19 2.01 10.44
C SER A 31 12.02 1.04 9.64
N TYR A 32 12.97 1.55 8.85
CA TYR A 32 13.98 0.76 8.18
C TYR A 32 15.37 1.36 8.35
N ARG A 33 16.39 0.52 8.22
CA ARG A 33 17.79 0.96 8.12
C ARG A 33 18.52 0.16 7.05
N VAL A 34 19.61 0.71 6.53
CA VAL A 34 20.51 0.01 5.60
C VAL A 34 21.84 -0.24 6.30
N GLY A 35 22.23 -1.51 6.42
CA GLY A 35 23.44 -1.91 7.15
C GLY A 35 23.41 -1.42 8.60
N GLN A 36 24.47 -0.73 9.02
CA GLN A 36 24.59 -0.13 10.36
C GLN A 36 24.14 1.34 10.42
N GLY A 37 23.40 1.81 9.40
CA GLY A 37 22.85 3.16 9.38
C GLY A 37 21.78 3.41 10.45
N ALA A 38 21.39 4.66 10.59
CA ALA A 38 20.29 5.06 11.48
C ALA A 38 18.94 4.52 10.98
N TRP A 39 18.03 4.29 11.93
CA TRP A 39 16.64 3.97 11.62
C TRP A 39 15.91 5.20 11.08
N ALA A 40 15.25 5.05 9.95
CA ALA A 40 14.37 6.04 9.35
C ALA A 40 12.92 5.52 9.38
N ALA A 41 11.96 6.38 9.75
CA ALA A 41 10.55 6.02 9.68
C ALA A 41 10.14 5.71 8.24
N ILE A 42 9.39 4.61 8.03
CA ILE A 42 8.85 4.27 6.71
C ILE A 42 7.67 5.21 6.39
N LYS A 43 7.61 5.69 5.16
CA LYS A 43 6.48 6.41 4.60
C LYS A 43 5.92 5.68 3.38
N VAL A 44 4.63 5.86 3.11
CA VAL A 44 4.00 5.38 1.87
C VAL A 44 4.74 6.01 0.67
N GLY A 45 5.09 5.19 -0.30
CA GLY A 45 5.90 5.56 -1.47
C GLY A 45 7.42 5.39 -1.29
N ASP A 46 7.91 5.13 -0.08
CA ASP A 46 9.34 4.88 0.14
C ASP A 46 9.83 3.65 -0.61
N LYS A 47 11.01 3.76 -1.22
CA LYS A 47 11.71 2.66 -1.86
C LYS A 47 12.76 2.10 -0.89
N VAL A 48 12.48 0.91 -0.37
CA VAL A 48 13.35 0.23 0.59
C VAL A 48 14.21 -0.81 -0.15
N PRO A 49 15.55 -0.76 -0.06
CA PRO A 49 16.42 -1.67 -0.79
C PRO A 49 16.48 -3.07 -0.16
N ALA A 50 16.82 -4.09 -0.97
CA ALA A 50 16.90 -5.49 -0.55
C ALA A 50 17.81 -5.76 0.66
N ASN A 51 18.86 -4.95 0.83
CA ASN A 51 19.81 -5.08 1.93
C ASN A 51 19.37 -4.30 3.19
N ALA A 52 18.19 -3.70 3.18
CA ALA A 52 17.62 -3.07 4.37
C ALA A 52 16.99 -4.08 5.32
N GLU A 53 16.90 -3.67 6.57
CA GLU A 53 16.11 -4.30 7.62
C GLU A 53 14.95 -3.38 7.99
N ILE A 54 13.76 -3.94 8.08
CA ILE A 54 12.53 -3.27 8.49
C ILE A 54 12.19 -3.73 9.90
N ARG A 55 11.68 -2.79 10.69
CA ARG A 55 11.28 -2.98 12.07
C ARG A 55 9.84 -2.53 12.29
N VAL A 56 9.10 -3.31 13.04
CA VAL A 56 7.76 -2.97 13.56
C VAL A 56 7.74 -3.20 15.07
N ASN A 57 7.48 -2.14 15.85
CA ASN A 57 7.61 -2.15 17.31
C ASN A 57 6.29 -2.29 18.08
N VAL A 58 5.16 -2.07 17.43
CA VAL A 58 3.84 -2.10 18.05
C VAL A 58 3.06 -3.25 17.44
N ASP A 59 2.39 -4.04 18.28
CA ASP A 59 1.64 -5.24 17.92
C ASP A 59 0.57 -5.00 16.85
N ARG A 60 -0.12 -3.87 16.95
CA ARG A 60 -1.21 -3.47 16.03
C ARG A 60 -0.73 -2.81 14.74
N ASP A 61 0.55 -2.49 14.63
CA ASP A 61 1.12 -1.81 13.47
C ASP A 61 1.37 -2.79 12.32
N TRP A 62 1.32 -2.30 11.09
CA TRP A 62 1.74 -3.08 9.93
C TRP A 62 2.23 -2.22 8.78
N VAL A 63 3.05 -2.82 7.93
CA VAL A 63 3.46 -2.28 6.64
C VAL A 63 3.20 -3.28 5.53
N GLU A 64 2.69 -2.81 4.41
CA GLU A 64 2.55 -3.56 3.17
C GLU A 64 3.53 -3.04 2.11
N LEU A 65 4.26 -3.99 1.52
CA LEU A 65 5.41 -3.76 0.67
C LEU A 65 5.21 -4.49 -0.66
N SER A 66 5.35 -3.79 -1.76
CA SER A 66 5.26 -4.37 -3.11
C SER A 66 6.62 -4.35 -3.80
N PRO A 67 7.10 -5.46 -4.40
CA PRO A 67 8.36 -5.47 -5.14
C PRO A 67 8.33 -4.50 -6.33
N ALA A 68 9.43 -3.79 -6.53
CA ALA A 68 9.59 -2.92 -7.68
C ALA A 68 9.43 -3.72 -8.98
N GLY A 69 8.53 -3.26 -9.85
CA GLY A 69 8.21 -3.93 -11.11
C GLY A 69 7.20 -5.07 -11.01
N ASN A 70 6.70 -5.41 -9.81
CA ASN A 70 5.62 -6.38 -9.63
C ASN A 70 4.55 -5.86 -8.65
N PRO A 71 3.65 -4.94 -9.10
CA PRO A 71 2.59 -4.41 -8.25
C PRO A 71 1.59 -5.50 -7.80
N ASN A 72 1.52 -6.64 -8.52
CA ASN A 72 0.58 -7.72 -8.19
C ASN A 72 1.00 -8.60 -7.02
N ALA A 73 2.17 -8.36 -6.43
CA ALA A 73 2.64 -9.03 -5.23
C ALA A 73 2.72 -8.04 -4.06
N VAL A 74 2.17 -8.44 -2.92
CA VAL A 74 2.30 -7.72 -1.65
C VAL A 74 2.78 -8.63 -0.54
N TYR A 75 3.66 -8.06 0.27
CA TYR A 75 4.16 -8.64 1.50
C TYR A 75 3.72 -7.77 2.66
N GLN A 76 3.22 -8.39 3.72
CA GLN A 76 2.89 -7.69 4.96
C GLN A 76 3.90 -8.06 6.04
N ILE A 77 4.40 -7.05 6.75
CA ILE A 77 5.04 -7.24 8.05
C ILE A 77 4.08 -6.64 9.07
N ALA A 78 3.55 -7.49 9.94
CA ALA A 78 2.74 -7.06 11.09
C ALA A 78 3.61 -7.04 12.34
N GLY A 79 3.22 -6.21 13.30
CA GLY A 79 3.72 -6.26 14.65
C GLY A 79 3.37 -7.57 15.36
N SER A 80 3.93 -7.73 16.55
CA SER A 80 3.68 -8.89 17.39
C SER A 80 3.56 -8.47 18.85
N GLU A 81 2.63 -9.10 19.58
CA GLU A 81 2.54 -9.00 21.04
C GLU A 81 3.81 -9.53 21.74
N SER A 82 4.59 -10.36 21.05
CA SER A 82 5.87 -10.90 21.55
C SER A 82 7.03 -9.90 21.50
N GLY A 83 6.81 -8.69 20.96
CA GLY A 83 7.80 -7.62 20.89
C GLY A 83 8.20 -7.22 19.46
N GLU A 84 9.38 -6.63 19.35
CA GLU A 84 9.93 -6.08 18.10
C GLU A 84 10.00 -7.14 16.99
N VAL A 85 9.42 -6.83 15.83
CA VAL A 85 9.54 -7.65 14.63
C VAL A 85 10.59 -7.04 13.71
N LEU A 86 11.68 -7.78 13.48
CA LEU A 86 12.73 -7.42 12.52
C LEU A 86 12.67 -8.30 11.28
N LYS A 87 12.73 -7.69 10.10
CA LYS A 87 12.66 -8.39 8.81
C LYS A 87 13.62 -7.81 7.79
N LYS A 88 14.54 -8.62 7.28
CA LYS A 88 15.35 -8.24 6.11
C LYS A 88 14.49 -8.28 4.85
N VAL A 89 14.60 -7.25 4.01
CA VAL A 89 13.85 -7.19 2.74
C VAL A 89 14.22 -8.37 1.84
N SER A 90 15.48 -8.78 1.80
CA SER A 90 15.93 -9.96 1.06
C SER A 90 15.25 -11.25 1.49
N ASP A 91 14.91 -11.39 2.78
CA ASP A 91 14.26 -12.59 3.29
C ASP A 91 12.75 -12.53 3.09
N LEU A 92 12.15 -11.35 3.25
CA LEU A 92 10.75 -11.09 2.89
C LEU A 92 10.47 -11.48 1.43
N LEU A 93 11.35 -11.11 0.50
CA LEU A 93 11.19 -11.40 -0.92
C LEU A 93 11.28 -12.89 -1.28
N LYS A 94 11.75 -13.76 -0.36
CA LYS A 94 11.73 -15.22 -0.54
C LYS A 94 10.41 -15.84 -0.09
N GLU A 95 9.58 -15.09 0.62
CA GLU A 95 8.29 -15.58 1.10
C GLU A 95 7.24 -15.59 -0.01
N LYS A 96 6.11 -16.25 0.27
CA LYS A 96 4.97 -16.24 -0.63
C LYS A 96 4.19 -14.93 -0.46
N PRO A 97 4.10 -14.07 -1.48
CA PRO A 97 3.31 -12.85 -1.38
C PRO A 97 1.80 -13.13 -1.40
N LYS A 98 1.02 -12.20 -0.87
CA LYS A 98 -0.40 -12.04 -1.24
C LYS A 98 -0.44 -11.56 -2.69
N LEU A 99 -1.20 -12.25 -3.53
CA LEU A 99 -1.43 -11.81 -4.89
C LEU A 99 -2.65 -10.90 -4.96
N VAL A 100 -2.52 -9.80 -5.69
CA VAL A 100 -3.59 -8.82 -5.92
C VAL A 100 -3.74 -8.54 -7.40
N VAL A 101 -4.90 -8.02 -7.82
CA VAL A 101 -5.19 -7.75 -9.23
C VAL A 101 -5.66 -6.31 -9.37
N PHE A 102 -5.03 -5.59 -10.28
CA PHE A 102 -5.40 -4.22 -10.63
C PHE A 102 -6.16 -4.18 -11.97
N PRO A 103 -7.06 -3.21 -12.14
CA PRO A 103 -7.69 -2.94 -13.44
C PRO A 103 -6.63 -2.71 -14.52
N LYS A 104 -6.86 -3.27 -15.71
CA LYS A 104 -6.02 -3.05 -16.90
C LYS A 104 -6.74 -2.24 -17.99
N GLY A 105 -7.85 -1.63 -17.63
CA GLY A 105 -8.65 -0.85 -18.56
C GLY A 105 -8.01 0.50 -18.85
N THR A 106 -8.60 1.15 -19.84
CA THR A 106 -8.27 2.52 -20.25
C THR A 106 -9.55 3.33 -20.29
N LYS A 107 -9.44 4.64 -20.54
CA LYS A 107 -10.60 5.52 -20.69
C LYS A 107 -11.57 5.04 -21.79
N ASP A 108 -11.04 4.56 -22.92
CA ASP A 108 -11.85 4.12 -24.06
C ASP A 108 -12.30 2.66 -23.96
N LYS A 109 -11.57 1.86 -23.17
CA LYS A 109 -11.87 0.44 -22.93
C LYS A 109 -11.73 0.11 -21.45
N PRO A 110 -12.75 0.40 -20.63
CA PRO A 110 -12.74 0.07 -19.21
C PRO A 110 -12.62 -1.44 -18.98
N ASP A 111 -11.98 -1.84 -17.88
CA ASP A 111 -11.86 -3.24 -17.48
C ASP A 111 -13.22 -3.77 -16.97
N PRO A 112 -13.86 -4.70 -17.69
CA PRO A 112 -15.20 -5.17 -17.32
C PRO A 112 -15.23 -5.90 -15.98
N LYS A 113 -14.12 -6.52 -15.55
CA LYS A 113 -14.04 -7.23 -14.26
C LYS A 113 -14.18 -6.28 -13.07
N PHE A 114 -13.73 -5.04 -13.26
CA PHE A 114 -13.72 -3.98 -12.26
C PHE A 114 -14.80 -2.92 -12.52
N LYS A 115 -15.77 -3.21 -13.39
CA LYS A 115 -16.96 -2.38 -13.52
C LYS A 115 -17.62 -2.22 -12.15
N ASP A 116 -17.96 -0.98 -11.82
CA ASP A 116 -18.62 -0.60 -10.55
C ASP A 116 -17.80 -0.96 -9.30
N LYS A 117 -16.46 -0.95 -9.41
CA LYS A 117 -15.54 -1.24 -8.30
C LYS A 117 -14.38 -0.26 -8.26
N LEU A 118 -13.82 -0.10 -7.07
CA LEU A 118 -12.55 0.59 -6.84
C LEU A 118 -11.54 -0.41 -6.27
N VAL A 119 -10.29 -0.29 -6.68
CA VAL A 119 -9.18 -1.09 -6.14
C VAL A 119 -8.22 -0.19 -5.37
N VAL A 120 -7.84 -0.60 -4.17
CA VAL A 120 -6.93 0.16 -3.32
C VAL A 120 -5.50 0.05 -3.83
N THR A 121 -4.89 1.16 -4.19
CA THR A 121 -3.52 1.19 -4.71
C THR A 121 -2.52 1.79 -3.74
N GLU A 122 -2.95 2.60 -2.77
CA GLU A 122 -2.10 3.07 -1.68
C GLU A 122 -2.98 3.39 -0.47
N TYR A 123 -2.45 3.29 0.76
CA TYR A 123 -3.10 3.87 1.94
C TYR A 123 -2.12 4.20 3.06
N LEU A 124 -2.45 5.25 3.82
CA LEU A 124 -1.77 5.66 5.05
C LEU A 124 -2.78 5.70 6.19
N GLY A 125 -2.44 5.07 7.31
CA GLY A 125 -3.26 4.94 8.49
C GLY A 125 -4.37 3.89 8.33
N ARG A 126 -5.36 3.94 9.23
CA ARG A 126 -6.46 2.98 9.28
C ARG A 126 -7.69 3.49 8.56
N GLN A 127 -8.23 2.66 7.67
CA GLN A 127 -9.53 2.84 7.05
C GLN A 127 -10.34 1.55 7.20
N ILE A 128 -11.64 1.71 7.45
CA ILE A 128 -12.58 0.61 7.57
C ILE A 128 -13.47 0.57 6.33
N TYR A 129 -13.53 -0.59 5.70
CA TYR A 129 -14.52 -0.90 4.67
C TYR A 129 -15.70 -1.62 5.29
N MET A 130 -16.91 -1.21 4.93
CA MET A 130 -18.16 -1.86 5.28
C MET A 130 -18.86 -2.31 3.99
N THR A 131 -19.11 -3.62 3.87
CA THR A 131 -19.89 -4.20 2.77
C THR A 131 -21.38 -3.92 2.96
N SER A 132 -22.17 -4.13 1.90
CA SER A 132 -23.61 -3.87 1.92
C SER A 132 -24.40 -4.73 2.91
N ASP A 133 -23.85 -5.90 3.29
CA ASP A 133 -24.41 -6.79 4.31
C ASP A 133 -24.07 -6.35 5.76
N GLY A 134 -23.30 -5.28 5.92
CA GLY A 134 -22.87 -4.74 7.22
C GLY A 134 -21.56 -5.32 7.75
N SER A 135 -20.92 -6.28 7.07
CA SER A 135 -19.61 -6.80 7.48
C SER A 135 -18.54 -5.70 7.38
N THR A 136 -17.63 -5.64 8.36
CA THR A 136 -16.56 -4.62 8.39
C THR A 136 -15.18 -5.26 8.42
N ARG A 137 -14.22 -4.59 7.81
CA ARG A 137 -12.80 -4.99 7.82
C ARG A 137 -11.87 -3.80 7.58
N ASP A 138 -10.63 -3.92 8.04
CA ASP A 138 -9.57 -3.01 7.66
C ASP A 138 -9.29 -3.08 6.15
N ILE A 139 -8.97 -1.94 5.56
CA ILE A 139 -8.56 -1.83 4.17
C ILE A 139 -7.06 -2.12 4.04
N LYS A 140 -6.71 -2.90 3.00
CA LYS A 140 -5.36 -3.28 2.62
C LYS A 140 -5.11 -3.01 1.13
N TYR A 141 -3.85 -3.05 0.73
CA TYR A 141 -3.45 -2.87 -0.66
C TYR A 141 -4.04 -3.99 -1.54
N GLY A 142 -4.53 -3.58 -2.72
CA GLY A 142 -5.15 -4.46 -3.71
C GLY A 142 -6.55 -4.95 -3.32
N ASP A 143 -7.11 -4.47 -2.22
CA ASP A 143 -8.49 -4.77 -1.88
C ASP A 143 -9.46 -4.15 -2.89
N VAL A 144 -10.52 -4.89 -3.19
CA VAL A 144 -11.58 -4.47 -4.11
C VAL A 144 -12.78 -4.03 -3.30
N LEU A 145 -13.27 -2.82 -3.60
CA LEU A 145 -14.40 -2.17 -2.96
C LEU A 145 -15.55 -2.09 -3.96
N ASP A 146 -16.69 -2.66 -3.62
CA ASP A 146 -17.88 -2.67 -4.49
C ASP A 146 -18.66 -1.36 -4.36
N ILE A 147 -19.37 -0.97 -5.42
CA ILE A 147 -20.15 0.28 -5.51
C ILE A 147 -21.08 0.53 -4.31
N THR A 148 -21.66 -0.52 -3.73
CA THR A 148 -22.59 -0.45 -2.60
C THR A 148 -21.89 -0.32 -1.24
N GLY A 149 -20.57 -0.45 -1.19
CA GLY A 149 -19.79 -0.40 0.03
C GLY A 149 -19.55 1.02 0.55
N LYS A 150 -19.15 1.09 1.83
CA LYS A 150 -18.85 2.35 2.53
C LYS A 150 -17.45 2.30 3.11
N VAL A 151 -16.75 3.42 3.06
CA VAL A 151 -15.40 3.58 3.62
C VAL A 151 -15.43 4.62 4.72
N THR A 152 -14.75 4.35 5.83
CA THR A 152 -14.52 5.28 6.94
C THR A 152 -13.03 5.48 7.12
N ILE A 153 -12.56 6.71 6.95
CA ILE A 153 -11.18 7.14 7.24
C ILE A 153 -11.18 7.84 8.60
N ILE A 154 -10.39 7.31 9.54
CA ILE A 154 -10.54 7.64 10.97
C ILE A 154 -9.85 8.96 11.36
N ALA A 155 -8.71 9.31 10.73
CA ALA A 155 -7.87 10.44 11.16
C ALA A 155 -7.53 11.45 10.04
N ILE A 156 -7.12 12.66 10.44
CA ILE A 156 -6.88 13.88 9.59
C ILE A 156 -5.80 13.71 8.54
N ASN A 157 -4.85 12.81 8.73
CA ASN A 157 -3.77 12.58 7.78
C ASN A 157 -3.80 11.18 7.17
N ASN A 158 -4.87 10.42 7.41
CA ASN A 158 -5.02 9.11 6.78
C ASN A 158 -5.46 9.31 5.33
N THR A 159 -4.84 8.59 4.42
CA THR A 159 -5.14 8.69 2.98
C THR A 159 -5.46 7.32 2.42
N ILE A 160 -6.29 7.29 1.39
CA ILE A 160 -6.54 6.09 0.58
C ILE A 160 -6.55 6.49 -0.89
N THR A 161 -5.82 5.76 -1.71
CA THR A 161 -5.77 5.94 -3.16
C THR A 161 -6.50 4.78 -3.84
N LEU A 162 -7.45 5.13 -4.71
CA LEU A 162 -8.44 4.22 -5.29
C LEU A 162 -8.38 4.28 -6.81
N MET A 163 -8.23 3.13 -7.47
CA MET A 163 -8.21 2.99 -8.92
C MET A 163 -9.54 2.42 -9.43
N ASN A 164 -10.11 3.04 -10.46
CA ASN A 164 -11.33 2.55 -11.12
C ASN A 164 -11.02 1.64 -12.33
N SER A 165 -12.07 1.13 -12.98
CA SER A 165 -11.96 0.26 -14.17
C SER A 165 -11.23 0.87 -15.36
N THR A 166 -11.07 2.19 -15.43
CA THR A 166 -10.36 2.89 -16.51
C THR A 166 -8.88 3.14 -16.20
N GLY A 167 -8.41 2.73 -15.02
CA GLY A 167 -7.07 3.03 -14.51
C GLY A 167 -6.93 4.42 -13.89
N ALA A 168 -7.98 5.24 -13.90
CA ALA A 168 -7.97 6.54 -13.23
C ALA A 168 -7.93 6.35 -11.71
N VAL A 169 -7.14 7.21 -11.05
CA VAL A 169 -6.84 7.12 -9.62
C VAL A 169 -7.35 8.35 -8.89
N THR A 170 -7.96 8.14 -7.72
CA THR A 170 -8.46 9.18 -6.83
C THR A 170 -7.90 8.97 -5.44
N THR A 171 -7.25 9.98 -4.87
CA THR A 171 -6.83 9.97 -3.46
C THR A 171 -7.85 10.72 -2.61
N VAL A 172 -8.26 10.09 -1.51
CA VAL A 172 -9.17 10.63 -0.51
C VAL A 172 -8.41 10.80 0.80
N ILE A 173 -8.57 11.95 1.45
CA ILE A 173 -7.87 12.33 2.69
C ILE A 173 -8.89 12.50 3.81
N GLY A 174 -8.67 11.85 4.94
CA GLY A 174 -9.58 11.84 6.09
C GLY A 174 -9.53 13.07 7.01
N PRO A 175 -10.29 13.04 8.13
CA PRO A 175 -11.25 12.00 8.47
C PRO A 175 -12.55 12.21 7.69
N LEU A 176 -13.12 11.14 7.13
CA LEU A 176 -14.45 11.19 6.53
C LEU A 176 -15.04 9.80 6.30
N LYS A 177 -16.36 9.77 6.11
CA LYS A 177 -17.10 8.59 5.68
C LYS A 177 -17.71 8.84 4.30
N PHE A 178 -17.55 7.89 3.39
CA PHE A 178 -18.08 8.00 2.04
C PHE A 178 -18.58 6.67 1.49
N GLU A 179 -19.43 6.75 0.48
CA GLU A 179 -19.90 5.62 -0.33
C GLU A 179 -18.99 5.46 -1.54
N VAL A 180 -18.65 4.22 -1.89
CA VAL A 180 -17.79 3.90 -3.05
C VAL A 180 -18.39 4.49 -4.33
N GLU A 181 -19.71 4.44 -4.47
CA GLU A 181 -20.45 5.05 -5.57
C GLU A 181 -20.11 6.53 -5.80
N LYS A 182 -19.93 7.32 -4.74
CA LYS A 182 -19.63 8.76 -4.87
C LYS A 182 -18.26 8.99 -5.52
N VAL A 183 -17.28 8.16 -5.19
CA VAL A 183 -15.95 8.23 -5.83
C VAL A 183 -16.03 7.77 -7.28
N LEU A 184 -16.77 6.70 -7.58
CA LEU A 184 -16.98 6.22 -8.95
C LEU A 184 -17.66 7.25 -9.85
N LYS A 185 -18.60 8.03 -9.31
CA LYS A 185 -19.30 9.11 -10.02
C LYS A 185 -18.52 10.44 -10.04
N ASN A 186 -17.30 10.48 -9.49
CA ASN A 186 -16.51 11.70 -9.32
C ASN A 186 -17.26 12.81 -8.57
N GLU A 187 -18.13 12.44 -7.63
CA GLU A 187 -18.83 13.39 -6.79
C GLU A 187 -17.88 14.01 -5.77
N LYS A 188 -18.14 15.25 -5.38
CA LYS A 188 -17.38 15.91 -4.32
C LYS A 188 -17.72 15.26 -2.98
N LEU A 189 -16.72 14.71 -2.30
CA LEU A 189 -16.91 14.02 -1.02
C LEU A 189 -17.09 14.96 0.18
N TYR A 190 -16.51 16.18 0.15
CA TYR A 190 -16.77 17.42 0.94
C TYR A 190 -15.48 18.30 0.94
N LYS A 191 -15.51 19.49 1.58
CA LYS A 191 -14.59 20.67 1.53
C LYS A 191 -13.06 20.47 1.60
N PHE A 192 -12.53 19.26 1.73
CA PHE A 192 -11.11 18.97 1.80
C PHE A 192 -10.67 18.09 0.61
N LEU A 193 -10.08 18.75 -0.39
CA LEU A 193 -9.06 18.24 -1.31
C LEU A 193 -9.29 16.84 -1.91
N ASN A 194 -10.15 16.76 -2.94
CA ASN A 194 -9.83 15.86 -4.06
C ASN A 194 -8.57 16.44 -4.72
N VAL A 195 -7.41 15.81 -4.53
CA VAL A 195 -6.19 16.16 -5.27
C VAL A 195 -6.06 15.20 -6.45
N PRO A 196 -6.48 15.59 -7.67
CA PRO A 196 -6.09 14.85 -8.85
C PRO A 196 -4.56 14.94 -8.97
N ARG A 197 -3.89 13.78 -9.14
CA ARG A 197 -2.50 13.72 -9.59
C ARG A 197 -2.46 13.59 -11.11
#